data_AF-A5YWW9-F1
#
_entry.id   AF-A5YWW9-F1
#
_cell.length_a   1.000
_cell.length_b   1.000
_cell.length_c   1.000
_cell.angle_alpha   90.00
_cell.angle_beta   90.00
_cell.angle_gamma   90.00
#
_symmetry.space_group_name_H-M   'P 1'
#
loop_
_entity.id
_entity.type
_entity.pdbx_description
1 polymer ?
#
loop_
_entity_poly.entity_id
_entity_poly.type
_entity_poly.pdbx_seq_one_letter_code
_entity_poly.pdbx_strand_id
1 'polypeptide(L)'
;VLDAITTHLGIGSYKEWSEDKRQEWLLSELSGKRPLFGPDLPKTEEVADVLDTFKVISELPSDSFGAYIISMATAPSDVLAVELLQRECGITDPLRVVPLFEKLADLESAPAAVARLFSIEWYRNRINGKQEVMIGYSDSGKDAGRLSAAWQLYKTQEELVKVAKEYGVKLTMFHGRGGTVGRGGGPTHLAILSQPPDTIHGQLRVTVQG
;
A
#
# COMPACT_ATOMS: atom_id res chain seq x y z
N VAL A 1 -12.82 7.44 -6.93
CA VAL A 1 -12.60 7.11 -8.36
C VAL A 1 -13.34 5.83 -8.77
N LEU A 2 -12.98 4.65 -8.26
CA LEU A 2 -13.57 3.38 -8.71
C LEU A 2 -15.10 3.33 -8.67
N ASP A 3 -15.71 3.89 -7.63
CA ASP A 3 -17.17 3.97 -7.51
C ASP A 3 -17.83 4.83 -8.58
N ALA A 4 -17.19 5.93 -8.99
CA ALA A 4 -17.67 6.75 -10.11
C ALA A 4 -17.57 5.97 -11.43
N ILE A 5 -16.53 5.16 -11.59
CA ILE A 5 -16.35 4.29 -12.76
C ILE A 5 -17.44 3.21 -12.80
N THR A 6 -17.62 2.45 -11.71
CA THR A 6 -18.59 1.34 -11.69
C THR A 6 -20.02 1.82 -11.85
N THR A 7 -20.36 2.99 -11.30
CA THR A 7 -21.70 3.59 -11.45
C THR A 7 -21.91 4.11 -12.87
N HIS A 8 -20.93 4.78 -13.48
CA HIS A 8 -21.00 5.24 -14.88
C HIS A 8 -21.16 4.09 -15.87
N LEU A 9 -20.45 2.97 -15.63
CA LEU A 9 -20.56 1.77 -16.46
C LEU A 9 -21.85 0.96 -16.24
N GLY A 10 -22.68 1.34 -15.24
CA GLY A 10 -23.92 0.64 -14.92
C GLY A 10 -23.73 -0.75 -14.30
N ILE A 11 -22.56 -1.04 -13.73
CA ILE A 11 -22.22 -2.35 -13.14
C ILE A 11 -22.38 -2.40 -11.60
N GLY A 12 -22.74 -1.27 -10.99
CA GLY A 12 -23.05 -1.13 -9.56
C GLY A 12 -22.18 -0.11 -8.83
N SER A 13 -22.26 -0.09 -7.49
CA SER A 13 -21.45 0.78 -6.64
C SER A 13 -20.31 -0.01 -5.98
N TYR A 14 -19.06 0.30 -6.36
CA TYR A 14 -17.87 -0.27 -5.75
C TYR A 14 -17.81 -0.04 -4.22
N LYS A 15 -18.32 1.12 -3.75
CA LYS A 15 -18.36 1.45 -2.31
C LYS A 15 -19.25 0.49 -1.52
N GLU A 16 -20.35 0.04 -2.11
CA GLU A 16 -21.32 -0.85 -1.44
C GLU A 16 -20.90 -2.32 -1.47
N TRP A 17 -19.90 -2.68 -2.27
CA TRP A 17 -19.43 -4.06 -2.38
C TRP A 17 -18.64 -4.50 -1.14
N SER A 18 -18.80 -5.77 -0.78
CA SER A 18 -17.93 -6.44 0.19
C SER A 18 -16.50 -6.50 -0.31
N GLU A 19 -15.55 -6.68 0.61
CA GLU A 19 -14.13 -6.80 0.27
C GLU A 19 -13.87 -7.94 -0.73
N ASP A 20 -14.53 -9.09 -0.57
CA ASP A 20 -14.39 -10.20 -1.51
C ASP A 20 -14.89 -9.84 -2.92
N LYS A 21 -16.03 -9.14 -3.01
CA LYS A 21 -16.58 -8.70 -4.30
C LYS A 21 -15.71 -7.62 -4.95
N ARG A 22 -15.11 -6.73 -4.16
CA ARG A 22 -14.12 -5.76 -4.66
C ARG A 22 -12.90 -6.46 -5.22
N GLN A 23 -12.34 -7.42 -4.49
CA GLN A 23 -11.20 -8.22 -4.98
C GLN A 23 -11.55 -8.99 -6.26
N GLU A 24 -12.70 -9.68 -6.29
CA GLU A 24 -13.15 -10.42 -7.47
C GLU A 24 -13.23 -9.52 -8.71
N TRP A 25 -13.89 -8.36 -8.57
CA TRP A 25 -14.01 -7.42 -9.67
C TRP A 25 -12.66 -6.83 -10.10
N LEU A 26 -11.84 -6.37 -9.14
CA LEU A 26 -10.52 -5.82 -9.44
C LEU A 26 -9.64 -6.84 -10.16
N LEU A 27 -9.65 -8.10 -9.73
CA LEU A 27 -8.85 -9.15 -10.36
C LEU A 27 -9.37 -9.52 -11.75
N SER A 28 -10.68 -9.47 -11.97
CA SER A 28 -11.28 -9.60 -13.30
C SER A 28 -10.78 -8.48 -14.23
N GLU A 29 -10.84 -7.22 -13.79
CA GLU A 29 -10.37 -6.09 -14.59
C GLU A 29 -8.85 -6.14 -14.81
N LEU A 30 -8.06 -6.44 -13.77
CA LEU A 30 -6.59 -6.55 -13.82
C LEU A 30 -6.10 -7.68 -14.75
N SER A 31 -6.87 -8.75 -14.88
CA SER A 31 -6.58 -9.85 -15.81
C SER A 31 -7.10 -9.58 -17.22
N GLY A 32 -8.10 -8.70 -17.34
CA GLY A 32 -8.65 -8.24 -18.62
C GLY A 32 -7.70 -7.34 -19.39
N LYS A 33 -7.94 -7.20 -20.70
CA LYS A 33 -7.21 -6.29 -21.61
C LYS A 33 -8.07 -5.12 -22.11
N ARG A 34 -9.34 -5.09 -21.72
CA ARG A 34 -10.28 -4.06 -22.15
C ARG A 34 -10.01 -2.78 -21.34
N PRO A 35 -9.95 -1.60 -21.97
CA PRO A 35 -9.93 -0.33 -21.24
C PRO A 35 -11.18 -0.18 -20.38
N LEU A 36 -10.99 0.29 -19.14
CA LEU A 36 -12.03 0.36 -18.12
C LEU A 36 -12.94 1.58 -18.30
N PHE A 37 -12.39 2.76 -18.57
CA PHE A 37 -13.15 4.00 -18.72
C PHE A 37 -12.64 4.87 -19.87
N GLY A 38 -13.55 5.65 -20.45
CA GLY A 38 -13.28 6.60 -21.52
C GLY A 38 -13.18 8.05 -21.04
N PRO A 39 -12.96 9.00 -21.98
CA PRO A 39 -12.92 10.43 -21.66
C PRO A 39 -14.27 10.99 -21.19
N ASP A 40 -15.35 10.25 -21.38
CA ASP A 40 -16.73 10.59 -21.04
C ASP A 40 -17.09 10.33 -19.56
N LEU A 41 -16.19 9.75 -18.76
CA LEU A 41 -16.40 9.52 -17.33
C LEU A 41 -16.70 10.87 -16.62
N PRO A 42 -17.86 11.03 -15.96
CA PRO A 42 -18.15 12.19 -15.13
C PRO A 42 -17.20 12.24 -13.92
N LYS A 43 -16.50 13.37 -13.75
CA LYS A 43 -15.51 13.55 -12.67
C LYS A 43 -15.95 14.68 -11.76
N THR A 44 -16.01 14.40 -10.46
CA THR A 44 -15.94 15.46 -9.44
C THR A 44 -14.52 16.00 -9.38
N GLU A 45 -14.32 17.13 -8.69
CA GLU A 45 -12.98 17.70 -8.47
C GLU A 45 -12.03 16.69 -7.84
N GLU A 46 -12.46 15.98 -6.78
CA GLU A 46 -11.66 14.93 -6.13
C GLU A 46 -11.33 13.75 -7.06
N VAL A 47 -12.26 13.35 -7.95
CA VAL A 47 -12.01 12.27 -8.91
C VAL A 47 -11.04 12.72 -9.99
N ALA A 48 -11.18 13.97 -10.46
CA ALA A 48 -10.26 14.55 -11.43
C ALA A 48 -8.85 14.63 -10.86
N ASP A 49 -8.66 15.15 -9.65
CA ASP A 49 -7.36 15.28 -8.99
C ASP A 49 -6.59 13.96 -8.89
N VAL A 50 -7.26 12.87 -8.50
CA VAL A 50 -6.63 11.53 -8.45
C VAL A 50 -6.23 11.05 -9.84
N LEU A 51 -7.10 11.19 -10.84
CA LEU A 51 -6.81 10.75 -12.21
C LEU A 51 -5.70 11.60 -12.86
N ASP A 52 -5.69 12.91 -12.61
CA ASP A 52 -4.68 13.84 -13.10
C ASP A 52 -3.33 13.59 -12.42
N THR A 53 -3.31 13.16 -11.16
CA THR A 53 -2.08 12.68 -10.49
C THR A 53 -1.47 11.50 -11.24
N PHE A 54 -2.27 10.48 -11.60
CA PHE A 54 -1.76 9.34 -12.39
C PHE A 54 -1.36 9.74 -13.80
N LYS A 55 -2.02 10.75 -14.39
CA LYS A 55 -1.63 11.31 -15.68
C LYS A 55 -0.24 11.96 -15.62
N VAL A 56 0.05 12.74 -14.58
CA VAL A 56 1.39 13.31 -14.38
C VAL A 56 2.44 12.20 -14.23
N ILE A 57 2.10 11.12 -13.52
CA ILE A 57 3.01 9.97 -13.38
C ILE A 57 3.27 9.28 -14.73
N SER A 58 2.27 9.16 -15.61
CA SER A 58 2.47 8.53 -16.93
C SER A 58 3.24 9.41 -17.92
N GLU A 59 3.26 10.73 -17.73
CA GLU A 59 3.95 11.68 -18.61
C GLU A 59 5.42 11.94 -18.23
N LEU A 60 5.83 11.60 -17.01
CA LEU A 60 7.18 11.85 -16.50
C LEU A 60 8.07 10.59 -16.51
N PRO A 61 9.41 10.75 -16.59
CA PRO A 61 10.35 9.63 -16.51
C PRO A 61 10.19 8.81 -15.22
N SER A 62 10.25 7.48 -15.32
CA SER A 62 10.00 6.58 -14.18
C SER A 62 11.02 6.72 -13.03
N ASP A 63 12.22 7.21 -13.31
CA ASP A 63 13.27 7.51 -12.32
C ASP A 63 12.99 8.78 -11.49
N SER A 64 11.98 9.57 -11.85
CA SER A 64 11.53 10.72 -11.07
C SER A 64 10.77 10.33 -9.80
N PHE A 65 10.38 9.05 -9.68
CA PHE A 65 9.45 8.60 -8.66
C PHE A 65 9.97 7.41 -7.85
N GLY A 66 9.43 7.30 -6.63
CA GLY A 66 9.70 6.20 -5.73
C GLY A 66 8.52 5.21 -5.65
N ALA A 67 7.69 5.39 -4.62
CA ALA A 67 6.56 4.53 -4.30
C ALA A 67 5.26 5.33 -4.36
N TYR A 68 4.16 4.65 -4.72
CA TYR A 68 2.82 5.16 -4.49
C TYR A 68 2.33 4.68 -3.12
N ILE A 69 2.21 5.59 -2.15
CA ILE A 69 1.83 5.25 -0.77
C ILE A 69 0.33 5.43 -0.61
N ILE A 70 -0.34 4.42 -0.05
CA ILE A 70 -1.77 4.46 0.27
C ILE A 70 -1.91 4.69 1.77
N SER A 71 -2.18 5.93 2.16
CA SER A 71 -2.58 6.25 3.54
C SER A 71 -3.91 5.57 3.89
N MET A 72 -4.12 5.26 5.16
CA MET A 72 -5.31 4.57 5.67
C MET A 72 -5.61 3.25 4.93
N ALA A 73 -4.57 2.50 4.56
CA ALA A 73 -4.76 1.18 3.95
C ALA A 73 -5.33 0.20 4.97
N THR A 74 -6.35 -0.56 4.58
CA THR A 74 -7.06 -1.49 5.47
C THR A 74 -7.19 -2.90 4.89
N ALA A 75 -7.22 -3.01 3.56
CA ALA A 75 -7.55 -4.25 2.89
C ALA A 75 -6.75 -4.47 1.58
N PRO A 76 -6.69 -5.71 1.06
CA PRO A 76 -6.07 -6.02 -0.23
C PRO A 76 -6.64 -5.20 -1.39
N SER A 77 -7.96 -4.93 -1.39
CA SER A 77 -8.59 -4.15 -2.46
C SER A 77 -8.06 -2.71 -2.56
N ASP A 78 -7.55 -2.13 -1.48
CA ASP A 78 -6.94 -0.79 -1.51
C ASP A 78 -5.69 -0.78 -2.40
N VAL A 79 -4.84 -1.81 -2.28
CA VAL A 79 -3.64 -1.98 -3.09
C VAL A 79 -3.98 -2.29 -4.54
N LEU A 80 -4.89 -3.26 -4.76
CA LEU A 80 -5.31 -3.67 -6.10
C LEU A 80 -6.03 -2.54 -6.86
N ALA A 81 -6.75 -1.67 -6.15
CA ALA A 81 -7.39 -0.49 -6.73
C ALA A 81 -6.38 0.48 -7.35
N VAL A 82 -5.26 0.73 -6.66
CA VAL A 82 -4.19 1.58 -7.18
C VAL A 82 -3.47 0.91 -8.35
N GLU A 83 -3.19 -0.40 -8.26
CA GLU A 83 -2.61 -1.14 -9.38
C GLU A 83 -3.49 -1.05 -10.65
N LEU A 84 -4.81 -1.14 -10.49
CA LEU A 84 -5.74 -0.98 -11.59
C LEU A 84 -5.71 0.45 -12.16
N LEU A 85 -5.78 1.47 -11.30
CA LEU A 85 -5.76 2.87 -11.75
C LEU A 85 -4.45 3.24 -12.44
N GLN A 86 -3.30 2.75 -11.96
CA GLN A 86 -2.02 2.97 -12.63
C GLN A 86 -2.02 2.44 -14.06
N ARG A 87 -2.58 1.23 -14.26
CA ARG A 87 -2.71 0.62 -15.58
C ARG A 87 -3.66 1.41 -16.49
N GLU A 88 -4.84 1.75 -15.98
CA GLU A 88 -5.87 2.45 -16.77
C GLU A 88 -5.49 3.89 -17.12
N CYS A 89 -4.65 4.53 -16.31
CA CYS A 89 -4.09 5.84 -16.61
C CYS A 89 -2.84 5.79 -17.52
N GLY A 90 -2.49 4.61 -18.04
CA GLY A 90 -1.45 4.45 -19.06
C GLY A 90 -0.02 4.51 -18.53
N ILE A 91 0.21 4.26 -17.24
CA ILE A 91 1.57 4.22 -16.69
C ILE A 91 2.26 2.93 -17.17
N THR A 92 3.27 3.08 -18.03
CA THR A 92 4.00 1.95 -18.62
C THR A 92 4.92 1.24 -17.62
N ASP A 93 5.53 2.00 -16.71
CA ASP A 93 6.36 1.50 -15.61
C ASP A 93 5.67 1.83 -14.27
N PRO A 94 4.67 1.05 -13.84
CA PRO A 94 3.89 1.42 -12.68
C PRO A 94 4.70 1.39 -11.39
N LEU A 95 4.46 2.39 -10.53
CA LEU A 95 5.10 2.56 -9.24
C LEU A 95 4.79 1.37 -8.35
N ARG A 96 5.73 1.02 -7.47
CA ARG A 96 5.45 0.06 -6.40
C ARG A 96 4.40 0.66 -5.46
N VAL A 97 3.34 -0.09 -5.19
CA VAL A 97 2.27 0.32 -4.29
C VAL A 97 2.62 -0.10 -2.86
N VAL A 98 2.52 0.85 -1.93
CA VAL A 98 2.94 0.69 -0.53
C VAL A 98 1.76 1.00 0.39
N PRO A 99 1.13 -0.02 1.01
CA PRO A 99 0.10 0.23 2.00
C PRO A 99 0.72 0.82 3.27
N LEU A 100 0.12 1.89 3.79
CA LEU A 100 0.43 2.47 5.09
C LEU A 100 -0.67 2.08 6.07
N PHE A 101 -0.32 1.20 7.02
CA PHE A 101 -1.21 0.79 8.11
C PHE A 101 -1.05 1.72 9.31
N GLU A 102 -2.13 2.38 9.70
CA GLU A 102 -2.08 3.50 10.66
C GLU A 102 -2.85 3.24 11.95
N LYS A 103 -4.01 2.59 11.92
CA LYS A 103 -4.76 2.29 13.17
C LYS A 103 -4.35 0.96 13.76
N LEU A 104 -4.70 0.75 15.03
CA LEU A 104 -4.38 -0.49 15.72
C LEU A 104 -5.00 -1.71 15.02
N ALA A 105 -6.27 -1.61 14.63
CA ALA A 105 -6.97 -2.68 13.91
C ALA A 105 -6.34 -2.97 12.53
N ASP A 106 -5.87 -1.93 11.84
CA ASP A 106 -5.20 -2.06 10.53
C ASP A 106 -3.85 -2.77 10.68
N LEU A 107 -3.11 -2.46 11.76
CA LEU A 107 -1.87 -3.16 12.08
C LEU A 107 -2.10 -4.64 12.44
N GLU A 108 -3.20 -4.95 13.12
CA GLU A 108 -3.58 -6.33 13.46
C GLU A 108 -3.99 -7.13 12.22
N SER A 109 -4.69 -6.52 11.26
CA SER A 109 -5.12 -7.17 10.02
C SER A 109 -4.04 -7.19 8.92
N ALA A 110 -3.02 -6.32 9.01
CA ALA A 110 -1.97 -6.16 8.00
C ALA A 110 -1.32 -7.48 7.54
N PRO A 111 -0.91 -8.43 8.43
CA PRO A 111 -0.33 -9.70 7.99
C PRO A 111 -1.30 -10.53 7.12
N ALA A 112 -2.59 -10.57 7.48
CA ALA A 112 -3.59 -11.29 6.72
C ALA A 112 -3.87 -10.62 5.36
N ALA A 113 -3.92 -9.28 5.33
CA ALA A 113 -4.08 -8.52 4.08
C ALA A 113 -2.89 -8.75 3.12
N VAL A 114 -1.66 -8.70 3.64
CA VAL A 114 -0.44 -8.94 2.84
C VAL A 114 -0.34 -10.40 2.39
N ALA A 115 -0.67 -11.37 3.25
CA ALA A 115 -0.73 -12.78 2.86
C ALA A 115 -1.76 -13.01 1.74
N ARG A 116 -2.93 -12.35 1.82
CA ARG A 116 -3.94 -12.41 0.76
C ARG A 116 -3.44 -11.79 -0.55
N LEU A 117 -2.74 -10.67 -0.51
CA LEU A 117 -2.10 -10.10 -1.70
C LEU A 117 -1.07 -11.07 -2.29
N PHE A 118 -0.25 -11.69 -1.46
CA PHE A 118 0.76 -12.65 -1.93
C PHE A 118 0.18 -13.98 -2.41
N SER A 119 -1.06 -14.35 -2.05
CA SER A 119 -1.71 -15.53 -2.62
C SER A 119 -2.33 -15.31 -3.99
N ILE A 120 -2.41 -14.05 -4.45
CA ILE A 120 -2.89 -13.68 -5.78
C ILE A 120 -1.73 -13.76 -6.78
N GLU A 121 -1.83 -14.68 -7.74
CA GLU A 121 -0.80 -14.90 -8.76
C GLU A 121 -0.48 -13.63 -9.56
N TRP A 122 -1.52 -12.90 -10.00
CA TRP A 122 -1.36 -11.64 -10.72
C TRP A 122 -0.49 -10.65 -9.95
N TYR A 123 -0.75 -10.50 -8.64
CA TYR A 123 -0.03 -9.55 -7.79
C TYR A 123 1.41 -10.02 -7.53
N ARG A 124 1.63 -11.32 -7.28
CA ARG A 124 2.98 -11.89 -7.15
C ARG A 124 3.85 -11.61 -8.37
N ASN A 125 3.28 -11.81 -9.56
CA ASN A 125 3.97 -11.54 -10.83
C ASN A 125 4.27 -10.04 -10.97
N ARG A 126 3.31 -9.19 -10.62
CA ARG A 126 3.42 -7.72 -10.65
C ARG A 126 4.54 -7.18 -9.76
N ILE A 127 4.70 -7.70 -8.55
CA ILE A 127 5.68 -7.20 -7.57
C ILE A 127 7.09 -7.80 -7.74
N ASN A 128 7.24 -8.83 -8.57
CA ASN A 128 8.51 -9.50 -8.89
C ASN A 128 9.37 -9.80 -7.63
N GLY A 129 8.73 -10.40 -6.63
CA GLY A 129 9.38 -10.83 -5.39
C GLY A 129 9.80 -9.71 -4.43
N LYS A 130 9.32 -8.46 -4.59
CA LYS A 130 9.62 -7.36 -3.66
C LYS A 130 8.35 -6.64 -3.21
N GLN A 131 8.15 -6.54 -1.90
CA GLN A 131 7.06 -5.75 -1.33
C GLN A 131 7.64 -4.71 -0.36
N GLU A 132 7.07 -3.52 -0.36
CA GLU A 132 7.33 -2.53 0.69
C GLU A 132 6.03 -2.25 1.45
N VAL A 133 6.09 -2.18 2.78
CA VAL A 133 4.97 -1.83 3.66
C VAL A 133 5.39 -0.66 4.52
N MET A 134 4.54 0.35 4.65
CA MET A 134 4.80 1.50 5.50
C MET A 134 4.08 1.36 6.84
N ILE A 135 4.76 1.75 7.92
CA ILE A 135 4.21 1.73 9.28
C ILE A 135 4.21 3.13 9.90
N GLY A 136 3.06 3.55 10.44
CA GLY A 136 2.82 4.91 10.95
C GLY A 136 2.86 5.01 12.48
N TYR A 137 4.01 5.35 13.07
CA TYR A 137 4.13 5.42 14.54
C TYR A 137 3.25 6.50 15.19
N SER A 138 3.28 7.73 14.65
CA SER A 138 2.51 8.84 15.22
C SER A 138 1.01 8.60 15.15
N ASP A 139 0.52 8.08 14.03
CA ASP A 139 -0.89 7.94 13.78
C ASP A 139 -1.48 6.75 14.56
N SER A 140 -0.76 5.62 14.66
CA SER A 140 -1.13 4.53 15.59
C SER A 140 -1.08 4.96 17.06
N GLY A 141 -0.11 5.81 17.41
CA GLY A 141 0.02 6.35 18.77
C GLY A 141 -1.13 7.29 19.16
N LYS A 142 -1.70 8.03 18.20
CA LYS A 142 -2.92 8.85 18.42
C LYS A 142 -4.17 7.99 18.59
N ASP A 143 -4.24 6.87 17.87
CA ASP A 143 -5.39 5.95 17.89
C ASP A 143 -5.49 5.17 19.20
N ALA A 144 -4.43 4.49 19.62
CA ALA A 144 -4.48 3.52 20.74
C ALA A 144 -3.50 3.81 21.89
N GLY A 145 -2.83 4.96 21.86
CA GLY A 145 -1.77 5.31 22.80
C GLY A 145 -0.42 4.69 22.42
N ARG A 146 0.67 5.38 22.78
CA ARG A 146 2.02 5.07 22.29
C ARG A 146 2.53 3.67 22.67
N LEU A 147 2.18 3.17 23.85
CA LEU A 147 2.62 1.85 24.32
C LEU A 147 1.98 0.73 23.50
N SER A 148 0.65 0.76 23.37
CA SER A 148 -0.13 -0.21 22.59
C SER A 148 0.32 -0.21 21.12
N ALA A 149 0.46 0.99 20.54
CA ALA A 149 0.95 1.17 19.18
C ALA A 149 2.35 0.58 18.98
N ALA A 150 3.30 0.88 19.86
CA ALA A 150 4.67 0.37 19.76
C ALA A 150 4.72 -1.17 19.84
N TRP A 151 3.93 -1.76 20.75
CA TRP A 151 3.87 -3.22 20.88
C TRP A 151 3.21 -3.87 19.67
N GLN A 152 2.10 -3.31 19.18
CA GLN A 152 1.43 -3.83 18.01
C GLN A 152 2.30 -3.73 16.76
N LEU A 153 3.00 -2.61 16.57
CA LEU A 153 3.96 -2.43 15.48
C LEU A 153 5.09 -3.47 15.51
N TYR A 154 5.58 -3.83 16.70
CA TYR A 154 6.59 -4.87 16.84
C TYR A 154 6.05 -6.23 16.36
N LYS A 155 4.89 -6.66 16.87
CA LYS A 155 4.24 -7.92 16.47
C LYS A 155 3.90 -7.96 14.98
N THR A 156 3.33 -6.87 14.45
CA THR A 156 2.95 -6.78 13.03
C THR A 156 4.17 -6.95 12.12
N GLN A 157 5.31 -6.36 12.47
CA GLN A 157 6.55 -6.54 11.71
C GLN A 157 7.06 -7.99 11.76
N GLU A 158 7.01 -8.66 12.92
CA GLU A 158 7.38 -10.09 13.02
C GLU A 158 6.50 -10.97 12.14
N GLU A 159 5.17 -10.77 12.18
CA GLU A 159 4.24 -11.56 11.37
C GLU A 159 4.37 -11.28 9.87
N LEU A 160 4.56 -10.00 9.48
CA LEU A 160 4.79 -9.65 8.08
C LEU A 160 6.08 -10.27 7.53
N VAL A 161 7.15 -10.35 8.33
CA VAL A 161 8.38 -11.05 7.94
C VAL A 161 8.13 -12.54 7.73
N LYS A 162 7.35 -13.19 8.60
CA LYS A 162 6.98 -14.62 8.44
C LYS A 162 6.20 -14.85 7.14
N VAL A 163 5.17 -14.04 6.90
CA VAL A 163 4.37 -14.08 5.66
C VAL A 163 5.26 -13.86 4.43
N ALA A 164 6.14 -12.85 4.45
CA ALA A 164 7.03 -12.59 3.33
C ALA A 164 7.98 -13.77 3.05
N LYS A 165 8.53 -14.40 4.10
CA LYS A 165 9.36 -15.60 3.97
C LYS A 165 8.60 -16.79 3.39
N GLU A 166 7.37 -17.04 3.85
CA GLU A 166 6.51 -18.13 3.35
C GLU A 166 6.28 -18.01 1.84
N TYR A 167 6.05 -16.79 1.34
CA TYR A 167 5.80 -16.54 -0.07
C TYR A 167 7.06 -16.27 -0.90
N GLY A 168 8.26 -16.24 -0.28
CA GLY A 168 9.52 -15.95 -0.95
C GLY A 168 9.64 -14.49 -1.45
N VAL A 169 9.01 -13.56 -0.74
CA VAL A 169 9.00 -12.12 -1.05
C VAL A 169 10.02 -11.39 -0.18
N LYS A 170 10.84 -10.53 -0.79
CA LYS A 170 11.72 -9.61 -0.06
C LYS A 170 10.88 -8.43 0.43
N LEU A 171 10.66 -8.38 1.74
CA LEU A 171 9.94 -7.29 2.40
C LEU A 171 10.88 -6.15 2.77
N THR A 172 10.44 -4.91 2.54
CA THR A 172 11.08 -3.69 3.07
C THR A 172 10.09 -2.95 3.96
N MET A 173 10.51 -2.63 5.18
CA MET A 173 9.73 -1.77 6.07
C MET A 173 10.06 -0.31 5.80
N PHE A 174 9.04 0.49 5.49
CA PHE A 174 9.16 1.94 5.45
C PHE A 174 8.66 2.53 6.78
N HIS A 175 9.61 2.99 7.58
CA HIS A 175 9.34 3.61 8.86
C HIS A 175 8.88 5.06 8.69
N GLY A 176 7.60 5.31 8.99
CA GLY A 176 7.03 6.65 9.01
C GLY A 176 7.53 7.51 10.16
N ARG A 177 6.98 8.73 10.25
CA ARG A 177 7.34 9.72 11.27
C ARG A 177 6.97 9.28 12.70
N GLY A 178 7.66 9.86 13.69
CA GLY A 178 7.33 9.71 15.12
C GLY A 178 7.88 8.46 15.82
N GLY A 179 8.47 7.54 15.06
CA GLY A 179 9.19 6.37 15.58
C GLY A 179 10.51 6.74 16.24
N THR A 180 11.05 5.84 17.07
CA THR A 180 12.39 6.00 17.67
C THR A 180 13.49 6.05 16.62
N VAL A 181 13.30 5.38 15.48
CA VAL A 181 14.21 5.38 14.33
C VAL A 181 14.38 6.77 13.69
N GLY A 182 13.38 7.65 13.82
CA GLY A 182 13.40 9.01 13.26
C GLY A 182 14.07 10.06 14.15
N ARG A 183 14.67 9.69 15.30
CA ARG A 183 15.25 10.65 16.26
C ARG A 183 16.56 11.32 15.81
N GLY A 184 17.24 10.75 14.82
CA GLY A 184 18.55 11.21 14.37
C GLY A 184 19.66 10.94 15.41
N GLY A 185 20.91 11.08 14.98
CA GLY A 185 22.09 10.94 15.84
C GLY A 185 22.22 9.56 16.51
N GLY A 186 22.80 9.53 17.71
CA GLY A 186 23.09 8.31 18.47
C GLY A 186 21.87 7.43 18.79
N PRO A 187 20.71 7.97 19.23
CA PRO A 187 19.53 7.17 19.55
C PRO A 187 18.97 6.35 18.39
N THR A 188 19.14 6.81 17.15
CA THR A 188 18.70 6.06 15.95
C THR A 188 19.47 4.76 15.79
N HIS A 189 20.76 4.70 16.14
CA HIS A 189 21.55 3.47 16.02
C HIS A 189 20.95 2.32 16.84
N LEU A 190 20.66 2.57 18.13
CA LEU A 190 20.05 1.56 18.99
C LEU A 190 18.60 1.23 18.57
N ALA A 191 17.85 2.22 18.07
CA ALA A 191 16.49 2.01 17.58
C ALA A 191 16.42 1.11 16.33
N ILE A 192 17.45 1.17 15.48
CA ILE A 192 17.59 0.26 14.33
C ILE A 192 17.95 -1.15 14.83
N LEU A 193 18.89 -1.27 15.78
CA LEU A 193 19.27 -2.56 16.36
C LEU A 193 18.13 -3.24 17.15
N SER A 194 17.16 -2.48 17.64
CA SER A 194 16.01 -2.99 18.38
C SER A 194 14.83 -3.42 17.50
N GLN A 195 14.94 -3.31 16.16
CA GLN A 195 13.89 -3.82 15.28
C GLN A 195 13.80 -5.35 15.40
N PRO A 196 12.62 -5.94 15.16
CA PRO A 196 12.51 -7.39 15.19
C PRO A 196 13.49 -8.05 14.19
N PRO A 197 13.98 -9.27 14.48
CA PRO A 197 14.90 -9.98 13.59
C PRO A 197 14.39 -10.04 12.15
N ASP A 198 15.31 -9.95 11.18
CA ASP A 198 15.04 -10.05 9.73
C ASP A 198 14.12 -8.98 9.12
N THR A 199 13.71 -7.94 9.87
CA THR A 199 12.87 -6.84 9.33
C THR A 199 13.64 -5.85 8.46
N ILE A 200 14.95 -5.73 8.64
CA ILE A 200 15.81 -4.84 7.85
C ILE A 200 16.35 -5.56 6.61
N HIS A 201 16.90 -6.77 6.78
CA HIS A 201 17.40 -7.64 5.71
C HIS A 201 18.15 -6.90 4.56
N GLY A 202 19.03 -5.96 4.93
CA GLY A 202 19.86 -5.15 4.04
C GLY A 202 19.18 -3.93 3.40
N GLN A 203 17.95 -3.58 3.76
CA GLN A 203 17.23 -2.41 3.25
C GLN A 203 16.50 -1.66 4.38
N LEU A 204 16.85 -0.39 4.57
CA LEU A 204 16.23 0.49 5.55
C LEU A 204 15.67 1.72 4.83
N ARG A 205 14.37 1.98 4.99
CA ARG A 205 13.71 3.21 4.52
C ARG A 205 13.05 3.90 5.71
N VAL A 206 13.43 5.16 5.96
CA VAL A 206 12.96 5.92 7.13
C VAL A 206 12.61 7.34 6.71
N THR A 207 11.51 7.88 7.24
CA THR A 207 11.18 9.30 7.10
C THR A 207 12.13 10.13 7.97
N VAL A 208 12.89 11.03 7.35
CA VAL A 208 13.63 12.08 8.07
C VAL A 208 12.68 13.25 8.30
N GLN A 209 12.40 13.59 9.56
CA GLN A 209 11.55 14.72 9.90
C GLN A 209 12.28 16.03 9.63
N GLY A 210 11.58 16.97 8.98
CA GLY A 210 12.08 18.32 8.70
C GLY A 210 12.03 19.25 9.90
#